data_AF-A0A661DFW2-F1
#
_entry.id   AF-A0A661DFW2-F1
#
_cell.length_a   1.000
_cell.length_b   1.000
_cell.length_c   1.000
_cell.angle_alpha   90.00
_cell.angle_beta   90.00
_cell.angle_gamma   90.00
#
_symmetry.space_group_name_H-M   'P 1'
#
loop_
_entity.id
_entity.type
_entity.pdbx_description
1 polymer ?
#
loop_
_entity_poly.entity_id
_entity_poly.type
_entity_poly.pdbx_seq_one_letter_code
_entity_poly.pdbx_strand_id
1 'polypeptide(L)'
;MSYLKRLVDRRCLIWMKSFILRCLLILLKKIPLNISPGINMNPFTKQQLFQVRNDIDIDWLINEKLQLQQQFKSIWRFQCPVCQQFNTATQKKNNLARCFSCQQNFNTIDLVIYSKKVNFVPGVQFLLSLLEKKTSNGSAHSLSTEKKVIKKQNRKIGFQAIEKMKQIIR
;
A
#
# COMPACT_ATOMS: atom_id res chain seq x y z
N MET A 1 38.25 -25.55 57.57
CA MET A 1 38.11 -26.31 56.32
C MET A 1 36.64 -26.61 56.08
N SER A 2 35.99 -25.94 55.13
CA SER A 2 34.89 -26.51 54.31
C SER A 2 34.33 -25.42 53.41
N TYR A 3 34.93 -25.34 52.21
CA TYR A 3 34.51 -24.51 51.10
C TYR A 3 33.23 -25.09 50.43
N LEU A 4 32.36 -24.17 49.99
CA LEU A 4 31.28 -24.33 48.99
C LEU A 4 30.13 -25.32 49.28
N LYS A 5 29.06 -24.82 49.91
CA LYS A 5 27.69 -25.21 49.55
C LYS A 5 27.15 -24.22 48.51
N ARG A 6 27.16 -24.65 47.24
CA ARG A 6 26.53 -23.98 46.10
C ARG A 6 25.01 -23.99 46.30
N LEU A 7 24.45 -22.88 46.79
CA LEU A 7 23.02 -22.60 46.71
C LEU A 7 22.71 -22.22 45.25
N VAL A 8 22.24 -23.20 44.47
CA VAL A 8 21.52 -22.90 43.22
C VAL A 8 20.16 -22.35 43.64
N ASP A 9 20.06 -21.03 43.69
CA ASP A 9 18.85 -20.32 44.02
C ASP A 9 17.75 -20.64 42.98
N ARG A 10 16.68 -21.33 43.42
CA ARG A 10 15.53 -21.68 42.59
C ARG A 10 14.85 -20.45 41.98
N ARG A 11 15.10 -19.24 42.50
CA ARG A 11 14.60 -17.99 41.91
C ARG A 11 15.26 -17.64 40.57
N CYS A 12 16.52 -18.04 40.36
CA CYS A 12 17.27 -17.73 39.13
C CYS A 12 16.80 -18.60 37.94
N LEU A 13 16.46 -19.87 38.19
CA LEU A 13 15.88 -20.76 37.18
C LEU A 13 14.46 -20.31 36.75
N ILE A 14 13.68 -19.74 37.67
CA ILE A 14 12.34 -19.20 37.36
C ILE A 14 12.47 -17.95 36.49
N TRP A 15 13.45 -17.08 36.76
CA TRP A 15 13.75 -15.91 35.94
C TRP A 15 14.27 -16.28 34.54
N MET A 16 15.19 -17.24 34.43
CA MET A 16 15.68 -17.70 33.12
C MET A 16 14.58 -18.38 32.30
N LYS A 17 13.71 -19.20 32.93
CA LYS A 17 12.56 -19.81 32.23
C LYS A 17 11.54 -18.76 31.79
N SER A 18 11.29 -17.73 32.61
CA SER A 18 10.38 -16.63 32.26
C SER A 18 10.91 -15.76 31.12
N PHE A 19 12.22 -15.51 31.08
CA PHE A 19 12.86 -14.75 30.00
C PHE A 19 12.91 -15.54 28.67
N ILE A 20 13.26 -16.84 28.73
CA ILE A 20 13.25 -17.71 27.55
C ILE A 20 11.83 -17.92 27.03
N LEU A 21 10.82 -18.07 27.91
CA LEU A 21 9.41 -18.20 27.50
C LEU A 21 8.87 -16.89 26.91
N ARG A 22 9.29 -15.72 27.44
CA ARG A 22 8.99 -14.41 26.83
C ARG A 22 9.66 -14.24 25.47
N CYS A 23 10.93 -14.63 25.31
CA CYS A 23 11.62 -14.60 24.02
C CYS A 23 10.99 -15.59 23.02
N LEU A 24 10.58 -16.78 23.46
CA LEU A 24 9.88 -17.77 22.63
C LEU A 24 8.49 -17.27 22.23
N LEU A 25 7.76 -16.57 23.10
CA LEU A 25 6.49 -15.91 22.78
C LEU A 25 6.65 -14.72 21.81
N ILE A 26 7.76 -13.99 21.86
CA ILE A 26 8.07 -12.93 20.89
C ILE A 26 8.42 -13.53 19.52
N LEU A 27 9.11 -14.67 19.48
CA LEU A 27 9.41 -15.41 18.24
C LEU A 27 8.21 -16.24 17.71
N LEU A 28 7.24 -16.58 18.57
CA LEU A 28 5.98 -17.24 18.21
C LEU A 28 4.81 -16.28 17.94
N LYS A 29 4.96 -14.97 18.15
CA LYS A 29 4.14 -13.95 17.48
C LYS A 29 4.50 -13.87 16.00
N LYS A 30 4.44 -15.02 15.33
CA LYS A 30 4.28 -15.14 13.89
C LYS A 30 3.02 -14.38 13.56
N ILE A 31 3.21 -13.22 12.93
CA ILE A 31 2.43 -12.66 11.84
C ILE A 31 0.93 -12.95 12.00
N PRO A 32 0.07 -11.96 12.34
CA PRO A 32 -1.34 -12.18 12.16
C PRO A 32 -1.54 -12.51 10.68
N LEU A 33 -1.80 -13.79 10.39
CA LEU A 33 -2.44 -14.19 9.16
C LEU A 33 -3.78 -13.48 9.22
N ASN A 34 -3.83 -12.32 8.56
CA ASN A 34 -5.08 -11.67 8.20
C ASN A 34 -5.76 -12.64 7.24
N ILE A 35 -6.42 -13.64 7.82
CA ILE A 35 -7.31 -14.56 7.13
C ILE A 35 -8.43 -13.65 6.66
N SER A 36 -8.37 -13.30 5.37
CA SER A 36 -9.44 -12.56 4.72
C SER A 36 -10.73 -13.38 4.86
N PRO A 37 -11.87 -12.73 5.17
CA PRO A 37 -13.12 -13.43 5.37
C PRO A 37 -13.46 -14.20 4.08
N GLY A 38 -13.83 -15.48 4.24
CA GLY A 38 -14.37 -16.39 3.21
C GLY A 38 -13.95 -16.14 1.77
N ILE A 39 -13.05 -16.98 1.25
CA ILE A 39 -12.71 -16.99 -0.19
C ILE A 39 -14.00 -17.20 -0.99
N ASN A 40 -14.56 -16.11 -1.52
CA ASN A 40 -15.68 -16.19 -2.45
C ASN A 40 -15.14 -16.74 -3.78
N MET A 41 -15.55 -17.96 -4.13
CA MET A 41 -15.09 -18.72 -5.30
C MET A 41 -15.75 -18.27 -6.61
N ASN A 42 -16.59 -17.23 -6.58
CA ASN A 42 -17.22 -16.71 -7.78
C ASN A 42 -16.17 -16.07 -8.72
N PRO A 43 -16.22 -16.34 -10.03
CA PRO A 43 -15.34 -15.70 -11.00
C PRO A 43 -15.48 -14.17 -10.98
N PHE A 44 -14.36 -13.46 -11.04
CA PHE A 44 -14.39 -12.00 -11.19
C PHE A 44 -14.78 -11.61 -12.61
N THR A 45 -15.63 -10.59 -12.74
CA THR A 45 -15.97 -10.03 -14.03
C THR A 45 -14.78 -9.24 -14.60
N LYS A 46 -14.71 -9.11 -15.93
CA LYS A 46 -13.69 -8.26 -16.59
C LYS A 46 -13.74 -6.82 -16.09
N GLN A 47 -14.93 -6.31 -15.82
CA GLN A 47 -15.13 -4.96 -15.28
C GLN A 47 -14.54 -4.82 -13.87
N GLN A 48 -14.77 -5.78 -12.98
CA GLN A 48 -14.18 -5.77 -11.64
C GLN A 48 -12.65 -5.74 -11.70
N LEU A 49 -12.04 -6.58 -12.55
CA LEU A 49 -10.59 -6.61 -12.75
C LEU A 49 -10.05 -5.29 -13.33
N PHE A 50 -10.79 -4.69 -14.25
CA PHE A 50 -10.45 -3.38 -14.81
C PHE A 50 -10.51 -2.28 -13.74
N GLN A 51 -11.52 -2.28 -12.88
CA GLN A 51 -11.69 -1.29 -11.81
C GLN A 51 -10.59 -1.38 -10.77
N VAL A 52 -10.32 -2.57 -10.21
CA VAL A 52 -9.23 -2.72 -9.22
C VAL A 52 -7.86 -2.36 -9.79
N ARG A 53 -7.66 -2.55 -11.09
CA ARG A 53 -6.43 -2.18 -11.79
C ARG A 53 -6.26 -0.68 -11.95
N ASN A 54 -7.33 0.05 -12.27
CA ASN A 54 -7.22 1.44 -12.75
C ASN A 54 -7.76 2.49 -11.78
N ASP A 55 -8.73 2.15 -10.94
CA ASP A 55 -9.40 3.12 -10.05
C ASP A 55 -8.66 3.32 -8.72
N ILE A 56 -7.74 2.40 -8.40
CA ILE A 56 -6.89 2.46 -7.21
C ILE A 56 -5.57 3.13 -7.59
N ASP A 57 -5.36 4.35 -7.09
CA ASP A 57 -4.09 5.08 -7.30
C ASP A 57 -2.90 4.26 -6.78
N ILE A 58 -1.95 3.98 -7.68
CA ILE A 58 -0.84 3.08 -7.41
C ILE A 58 0.14 3.62 -6.35
N ASP A 59 0.36 4.94 -6.31
CA ASP A 59 1.22 5.56 -5.28
C ASP A 59 0.57 5.42 -3.90
N TRP A 60 -0.74 5.72 -3.82
CA TRP A 60 -1.51 5.53 -2.60
C TRP A 60 -1.53 4.07 -2.15
N LEU A 61 -1.69 3.12 -3.08
CA LEU A 61 -1.63 1.69 -2.76
C LEU A 61 -0.27 1.31 -2.16
N ILE A 62 0.82 1.74 -2.80
CA ILE A 62 2.19 1.47 -2.34
C ILE A 62 2.44 2.06 -0.96
N ASN A 63 2.03 3.31 -0.74
CA ASN A 63 2.33 4.07 0.48
C ASN A 63 1.42 3.68 1.65
N GLU A 64 0.11 3.72 1.44
CA GLU A 64 -0.87 3.68 2.53
C GLU A 64 -1.34 2.27 2.85
N LYS A 65 -1.31 1.36 1.88
CA LYS A 65 -1.93 0.03 2.01
C LYS A 65 -0.92 -1.12 2.00
N LEU A 66 0.10 -1.02 1.17
CA LEU A 66 1.19 -1.99 1.13
C LEU A 66 2.35 -1.58 2.03
N GLN A 67 2.51 -0.28 2.30
CA GLN A 67 3.58 0.28 3.14
C GLN A 67 4.96 -0.25 2.71
N LEU A 68 5.20 -0.30 1.40
CA LEU A 68 6.49 -0.74 0.90
C LEU A 68 7.58 0.21 1.39
N GLN A 69 8.76 -0.35 1.66
CA GLN A 69 9.91 0.47 2.03
C GLN A 69 10.20 1.47 0.93
N GLN A 70 10.51 2.69 1.32
CA GLN A 70 10.73 3.81 0.41
C GLN A 70 12.11 4.39 0.59
N GLN A 71 12.66 4.91 -0.48
CA GLN A 71 13.91 5.64 -0.47
C GLN A 71 13.74 6.96 -1.21
N PHE A 72 14.11 8.04 -0.53
CA PHE A 72 14.14 9.38 -1.10
C PHE A 72 15.60 9.82 -1.20
N LYS A 73 16.16 9.80 -2.42
CA LYS A 73 17.45 10.43 -2.70
C LYS A 73 17.21 11.77 -3.40
N SER A 74 16.77 11.71 -4.65
CA SER A 74 16.35 12.86 -5.45
C SER A 74 14.97 12.67 -6.09
N ILE A 75 14.54 11.41 -6.18
CA ILE A 75 13.26 10.99 -6.72
C ILE A 75 12.71 9.95 -5.75
N TRP A 76 11.39 9.99 -5.53
CA TRP A 76 10.70 8.98 -4.74
C TRP A 76 10.80 7.61 -5.40
N ARG A 77 11.26 6.61 -4.64
CA ARG A 77 11.32 5.22 -5.09
C ARG A 77 10.84 4.28 -3.99
N PHE A 78 10.25 3.16 -4.40
CA PHE A 78 9.83 2.09 -3.50
C PHE A 78 10.67 0.83 -3.72
N GLN A 79 10.77 -0.03 -2.71
CA GLN A 79 11.45 -1.30 -2.82
C GLN A 79 10.64 -2.26 -3.69
N CYS A 80 11.25 -2.80 -4.76
CA CYS A 80 10.60 -3.78 -5.60
C CYS A 80 10.27 -5.05 -4.79
N PRO A 81 9.02 -5.56 -4.82
CA PRO A 81 8.64 -6.74 -4.04
C PRO A 81 9.22 -8.05 -4.60
N VAL A 82 9.79 -8.03 -5.82
CA VAL A 82 10.39 -9.20 -6.47
C VAL A 82 11.90 -9.25 -6.23
N CYS A 83 12.63 -8.21 -6.63
CA CYS A 83 14.10 -8.20 -6.58
C CYS A 83 14.69 -7.40 -5.40
N GLN A 84 13.84 -6.78 -4.57
CA GLN A 84 14.21 -6.02 -3.38
C GLN A 84 15.09 -4.77 -3.64
N GLN A 85 15.31 -4.42 -4.90
CA GLN A 85 16.03 -3.21 -5.31
C GLN A 85 15.13 -1.98 -5.29
N PHE A 86 15.72 -0.82 -5.08
CA PHE A 86 15.02 0.47 -5.03
C PHE A 86 14.99 1.22 -6.36
N ASN A 87 15.51 0.66 -7.46
CA ASN A 87 15.47 1.34 -8.76
C ASN A 87 14.10 1.17 -9.43
N THR A 88 13.11 1.89 -8.90
CA THR A 88 11.70 1.83 -9.31
C THR A 88 11.15 3.20 -9.69
N ALA A 89 10.05 3.21 -10.43
CA ALA A 89 9.25 4.40 -10.70
C ALA A 89 7.77 4.03 -10.89
N THR A 90 6.89 5.00 -10.67
CA THR A 90 5.46 4.90 -10.97
C THR A 90 5.08 5.86 -12.10
N GLN A 91 4.11 5.45 -12.92
CA GLN A 91 3.53 6.24 -14.00
C GLN A 91 2.03 6.41 -13.76
N LYS A 92 1.67 7.52 -13.11
CA LYS A 92 0.28 7.86 -12.75
C LYS A 92 -0.70 7.81 -13.92
N LYS A 93 -0.28 8.26 -15.09
CA LYS A 93 -1.12 8.30 -16.30
C LYS A 93 -1.71 6.94 -16.65
N ASN A 94 -0.92 5.88 -16.48
CA ASN A 94 -1.27 4.52 -16.88
C ASN A 94 -1.51 3.60 -15.68
N ASN A 95 -1.40 4.13 -14.46
CA ASN A 95 -1.47 3.41 -13.19
C ASN A 95 -0.57 2.16 -13.13
N LEU A 96 0.68 2.32 -13.57
CA LEU A 96 1.68 1.27 -13.60
C LEU A 96 2.91 1.65 -12.77
N ALA A 97 3.57 0.66 -12.20
CA ALA A 97 4.88 0.77 -11.62
C ALA A 97 5.87 -0.05 -12.44
N ARG A 98 7.14 0.34 -12.44
CA ARG A 98 8.22 -0.40 -13.09
C ARG A 98 9.41 -0.49 -12.16
N CYS A 99 10.02 -1.67 -12.11
CA CYS A 99 11.37 -1.81 -11.58
C CYS A 99 12.36 -1.90 -12.74
N PHE A 100 13.36 -1.02 -12.74
CA PHE A 100 14.40 -1.01 -13.77
C PHE A 100 15.46 -2.08 -13.52
N SER A 101 15.64 -2.52 -12.27
CA SER A 101 16.61 -3.59 -11.94
C SER A 101 16.16 -4.95 -12.45
N CYS A 102 14.90 -5.36 -12.23
CA CYS A 102 14.37 -6.63 -12.74
C CYS A 102 13.54 -6.47 -14.03
N GLN A 103 13.43 -5.25 -14.55
CA GLN A 103 12.71 -4.89 -15.77
C GLN A 103 11.22 -5.24 -15.79
N GLN A 104 10.62 -5.58 -14.65
CA GLN A 104 9.20 -5.91 -14.54
C GLN A 104 8.32 -4.67 -14.40
N ASN A 105 7.17 -4.72 -15.06
CA ASN A 105 6.06 -3.79 -14.85
C ASN A 105 5.07 -4.42 -13.87
N PHE A 106 4.51 -3.60 -13.00
CA PHE A 106 3.51 -4.00 -12.01
C PHE A 106 2.27 -3.13 -12.17
N ASN A 107 1.11 -3.76 -12.27
CA ASN A 107 -0.16 -3.11 -11.97
C ASN A 107 -0.49 -3.25 -10.46
N THR A 108 -1.63 -2.71 -10.02
CA THR A 108 -2.05 -2.78 -8.60
C THR A 108 -2.26 -4.21 -8.10
N ILE A 109 -2.78 -5.12 -8.93
CA ILE A 109 -2.95 -6.54 -8.61
C ILE A 109 -1.59 -7.20 -8.44
N ASP A 110 -0.66 -6.97 -9.37
CA ASP A 110 0.69 -7.55 -9.31
C ASP A 110 1.40 -7.13 -8.01
N LEU A 111 1.34 -5.84 -7.68
CA LEU A 111 1.93 -5.32 -6.43
C LEU A 111 1.35 -6.01 -5.21
N VAL A 112 0.02 -6.19 -5.14
CA VAL A 112 -0.62 -6.89 -4.02
C VAL A 112 -0.14 -8.34 -3.92
N ILE A 113 -0.14 -9.07 -5.03
CA ILE A 113 0.27 -10.48 -5.08
C ILE A 113 1.71 -10.63 -4.56
N TYR A 114 2.65 -9.84 -5.10
CA TYR A 114 4.05 -9.95 -4.72
C TYR A 114 4.32 -9.44 -3.30
N SER A 115 3.76 -8.30 -2.92
CA SER A 115 4.03 -7.69 -1.62
C SER A 115 3.38 -8.44 -0.46
N LYS A 116 2.15 -8.94 -0.64
CA LYS A 116 1.45 -9.71 0.40
C LYS A 116 1.70 -11.22 0.33
N LYS A 117 2.36 -11.71 -0.73
CA LYS A 117 2.61 -13.14 -0.99
C LYS A 117 1.30 -13.94 -1.01
N VAL A 118 0.31 -13.41 -1.72
CA VAL A 118 -1.03 -14.01 -1.85
C VAL A 118 -1.29 -14.38 -3.30
N ASN A 119 -2.15 -15.37 -3.53
CA ASN A 119 -2.60 -15.73 -4.87
C ASN A 119 -3.55 -14.67 -5.46
N PHE A 120 -3.88 -14.82 -6.74
CA PHE A 120 -4.71 -13.87 -7.49
C PHE A 120 -6.05 -13.56 -6.81
N VAL A 121 -6.83 -14.58 -6.44
CA VAL A 121 -8.17 -14.43 -5.85
C VAL A 121 -8.16 -13.58 -4.56
N PRO A 122 -7.39 -13.92 -3.52
CA PRO A 122 -7.30 -13.09 -2.32
C PRO A 122 -6.70 -11.70 -2.59
N GLY A 123 -5.81 -11.57 -3.58
CA GLY A 123 -5.26 -10.27 -3.99
C GLY A 123 -6.33 -9.34 -4.57
N VAL A 124 -7.18 -9.85 -5.47
CA VAL A 124 -8.29 -9.09 -6.06
C VAL A 124 -9.36 -8.76 -5.01
N GLN A 125 -9.72 -9.71 -4.14
CA GLN A 125 -10.66 -9.46 -3.03
C GLN A 125 -10.17 -8.36 -2.09
N PHE A 126 -8.87 -8.36 -1.76
CA PHE A 126 -8.27 -7.29 -0.98
C PHE A 126 -8.48 -5.93 -1.66
N LEU A 127 -8.20 -5.81 -2.96
CA LEU A 127 -8.38 -4.56 -3.70
C LEU A 127 -9.85 -4.12 -3.78
N LEU A 128 -10.78 -5.05 -4.02
CA LEU A 128 -12.22 -4.76 -4.01
C LEU A 128 -12.67 -4.18 -2.66
N SER A 129 -12.20 -4.75 -1.54
CA SER A 129 -12.51 -4.23 -0.20
C SER A 129 -12.02 -2.80 0.04
N LEU A 130 -10.97 -2.37 -0.69
CA LEU A 130 -10.49 -0.98 -0.62
C LEU A 130 -11.41 -0.02 -1.37
N LEU A 131 -12.02 -0.47 -2.47
CA LEU A 131 -12.99 0.32 -3.24
C LEU A 131 -14.30 0.49 -2.45
N GLU A 132 -14.79 -0.58 -1.82
CA GLU A 132 -15.99 -0.55 -0.97
C GLU A 132 -15.82 0.43 0.21
N LYS A 133 -14.69 0.37 0.92
CA LYS A 133 -14.39 1.31 2.03
C LYS A 133 -14.29 2.77 1.58
N LYS A 134 -13.94 3.02 0.31
CA LYS A 134 -13.93 4.36 -0.27
C LYS A 134 -15.35 4.92 -0.41
N THR A 135 -16.32 4.04 -0.70
CA THR A 135 -17.74 4.43 -0.83
C THR A 135 -18.40 4.69 0.53
N SER A 136 -18.05 3.93 1.57
CA SER A 136 -18.61 4.10 2.92
C SER A 136 -18.09 5.34 3.66
N ASN A 137 -16.87 5.81 3.33
CA ASN A 137 -16.27 7.03 3.89
C ASN A 137 -16.60 8.30 3.05
N GLY A 138 -17.61 8.20 2.17
CA GLY A 138 -17.85 9.07 1.03
C GLY A 138 -18.57 10.41 1.29
N SER A 139 -18.56 10.98 2.50
CA SER A 139 -19.00 12.37 2.71
C SER A 139 -17.90 13.42 2.48
N ALA A 140 -16.63 13.02 2.33
CA ALA A 140 -15.50 13.97 2.20
C ALA A 140 -14.72 13.93 0.86
N HIS A 141 -14.87 12.90 0.02
CA HIS A 141 -14.05 12.74 -1.18
C HIS A 141 -14.68 13.31 -2.47
N SER A 142 -16.02 13.43 -2.55
CA SER A 142 -16.74 14.11 -3.65
C SER A 142 -16.25 15.56 -3.84
N LEU A 143 -15.97 16.26 -2.73
CA LEU A 143 -15.41 17.61 -2.76
C LEU A 143 -14.05 17.68 -3.48
N SER A 144 -13.21 16.65 -3.44
CA SER A 144 -11.87 16.72 -4.02
C SER A 144 -11.88 16.64 -5.55
N THR A 145 -12.81 15.86 -6.11
CA THR A 145 -13.00 15.73 -7.56
C THR A 145 -13.77 16.93 -8.10
N GLU A 146 -14.82 17.39 -7.41
CA GLU A 146 -15.56 18.60 -7.76
C GLU A 146 -14.68 19.85 -7.66
N LYS A 147 -13.87 20.01 -6.60
CA LYS A 147 -12.90 21.13 -6.48
C LYS A 147 -11.88 21.13 -7.62
N LYS A 148 -11.42 19.95 -8.08
CA LYS A 148 -10.49 19.85 -9.22
C LYS A 148 -11.18 20.24 -10.54
N VAL A 149 -12.42 19.82 -10.75
CA VAL A 149 -13.23 20.17 -11.94
C VAL A 149 -13.55 21.67 -11.96
N ILE A 150 -14.01 22.23 -10.84
CA ILE A 150 -14.31 23.66 -10.68
C ILE A 150 -13.06 24.51 -10.90
N LYS A 151 -11.91 24.11 -10.35
CA LYS A 151 -10.63 24.83 -10.56
C LYS A 151 -10.20 24.84 -12.03
N LYS A 152 -10.43 23.75 -12.78
CA LYS A 152 -10.12 23.68 -14.21
C LYS A 152 -11.08 24.57 -15.03
N GLN A 153 -12.36 24.59 -14.67
CA GLN A 153 -13.36 25.43 -15.31
C GLN A 153 -13.08 26.93 -15.09
N ASN A 154 -12.76 27.32 -13.87
CA ASN A 154 -12.45 28.72 -13.53
C ASN A 154 -11.22 29.26 -14.29
N ARG A 155 -10.21 28.40 -14.52
CA ARG A 155 -9.05 28.76 -15.35
C ARG A 155 -9.42 29.02 -16.81
N LYS A 156 -10.34 28.22 -17.37
CA LYS A 156 -10.81 28.38 -18.76
C LYS A 156 -11.59 29.68 -18.92
N ILE A 157 -12.46 30.01 -17.96
CA ILE A 157 -13.21 31.27 -17.94
C ILE A 157 -12.28 32.48 -17.84
N GLY A 158 -11.29 32.43 -16.93
CA GLY A 158 -10.30 33.52 -16.80
C GLY A 158 -9.51 33.75 -18.09
N PHE A 159 -9.11 32.68 -18.77
CA PHE A 159 -8.43 32.79 -20.06
C PHE A 159 -9.31 33.44 -21.13
N GLN A 160 -10.58 33.04 -21.23
CA GLN A 160 -11.55 33.64 -22.17
C GLN A 160 -11.82 35.13 -21.88
N ALA A 161 -11.86 35.53 -20.61
CA ALA A 161 -12.04 36.93 -20.23
C ALA A 161 -10.83 37.79 -20.62
N ILE A 162 -9.61 37.28 -20.43
CA ILE A 162 -8.37 37.94 -20.87
C ILE A 162 -8.35 38.09 -22.39
N GLU A 163 -8.73 37.06 -23.14
CA GLU A 163 -8.82 37.09 -24.60
C GLU A 163 -9.77 38.19 -25.08
N LYS A 164 -10.95 38.31 -24.45
CA LYS A 164 -11.94 39.34 -24.77
C LYS A 164 -11.45 40.75 -24.43
N MET A 165 -10.80 40.95 -23.28
CA MET A 165 -10.25 42.26 -22.91
C MET A 165 -9.17 42.73 -23.90
N LYS A 166 -8.33 41.82 -24.40
CA LYS A 166 -7.35 42.14 -25.45
C LYS A 166 -7.98 42.61 -26.76
N GLN A 167 -9.22 42.22 -27.05
CA GLN A 167 -9.95 42.67 -28.24
C GLN A 167 -10.58 44.06 -28.07
N ILE A 168 -10.82 44.50 -26.83
CA ILE A 168 -11.42 45.80 -26.50
C ILE A 168 -10.35 46.91 -26.40
N ILE A 169 -9.12 46.54 -26.02
CA ILE A 169 -7.99 47.47 -25.88
C ILE A 169 -7.30 47.75 -27.25
N ARG A 170 -7.68 47.03 -28.31
CA ARG A 170 -7.29 47.33 -29.69
C ARG A 170 -8.24 48.34 -30.32
#